data_AF-A0A554L8I5-F1
#
_entry.id   AF-A0A554L8I5-F1
#
_cell.length_a   1.000
_cell.length_b   1.000
_cell.length_c   1.000
_cell.angle_alpha   90.00
_cell.angle_beta   90.00
_cell.angle_gamma   90.00
#
_symmetry.space_group_name_H-M   'P 1'
#
loop_
_entity.id
_entity.type
_entity.pdbx_description
1 polymer ?
#
loop_
_entity_poly.entity_id
_entity_poly.type
_entity_poly.pdbx_seq_one_letter_code
_entity_poly.pdbx_strand_id
1 'polypeptide(L)'
;MKNASLILRLSLAFAFSYAAISSFIYPEAWVGWLPEFVRTTGWLTFFGLGQVFMSIWLVSGYKTFYAASLSAGMLLGIVVINLSALDVVFRDISLALSALALAVLAKEEH
;
A
#
# COMPACT_ATOMS: atom_id res chain seq x y z
N MET A 1 -20.02 -1.01 11.79
CA MET A 1 -19.24 -1.17 10.54
C MET A 1 -18.37 0.05 10.24
N LYS A 2 -18.92 1.28 10.22
CA LYS A 2 -18.15 2.54 10.03
C LYS A 2 -16.84 2.65 10.82
N ASN A 3 -16.83 2.31 12.11
CA ASN A 3 -15.61 2.39 12.92
C ASN A 3 -14.52 1.41 12.46
N ALA A 4 -14.90 0.19 12.04
CA ALA A 4 -13.97 -0.80 11.50
C ALA A 4 -13.40 -0.34 10.14
N SER A 5 -14.25 0.22 9.27
CA SER A 5 -13.82 0.81 7.99
C SER A 5 -12.81 1.94 8.21
N LEU A 6 -13.07 2.85 9.16
CA LEU A 6 -12.14 3.92 9.50
C LEU A 6 -10.79 3.38 9.99
N ILE A 7 -10.79 2.41 10.92
CA ILE A 7 -9.57 1.81 11.45
C ILE A 7 -8.75 1.16 10.33
N LEU A 8 -9.39 0.37 9.45
CA LEU A 8 -8.70 -0.27 8.33
C LEU A 8 -8.11 0.76 7.37
N ARG A 9 -8.87 1.80 7.03
CA ARG A 9 -8.39 2.91 6.18
C ARG A 9 -7.18 3.61 6.78
N LEU A 10 -7.22 3.94 8.07
CA LEU A 10 -6.10 4.58 8.76
C LEU A 10 -4.87 3.66 8.84
N SER A 11 -5.07 2.36 9.08
CA SER A 11 -3.98 1.38 9.13
C SER A 11 -3.24 1.27 7.78
N LEU A 12 -3.98 1.20 6.68
CA LEU A 12 -3.42 1.13 5.32
C LEU A 12 -2.78 2.47 4.93
N ALA A 13 -3.45 3.58 5.22
CA ALA A 13 -2.92 4.91 4.93
C ALA A 13 -1.60 5.15 5.68
N PHE A 14 -1.50 4.70 6.94
CA PHE A 14 -0.25 4.76 7.70
C PHE A 14 0.86 3.97 7.01
N ALA A 15 0.60 2.72 6.61
CA ALA A 15 1.59 1.88 5.94
C ALA A 15 2.13 2.52 4.64
N PHE A 16 1.23 3.00 3.77
CA PHE A 16 1.63 3.69 2.53
C PHE A 16 2.35 5.02 2.80
N SER A 17 1.90 5.80 3.79
CA SER A 17 2.57 7.06 4.15
C SER A 17 3.99 6.81 4.64
N TYR A 18 4.16 5.83 5.52
CA TYR A 18 5.46 5.51 6.10
C TYR A 18 6.44 5.05 5.01
N ALA A 19 6.02 4.13 4.14
CA ALA A 19 6.84 3.64 3.05
C ALA A 19 7.18 4.75 2.04
N ALA A 20 6.23 5.63 1.69
CA ALA A 20 6.49 6.79 0.85
C ALA A 20 7.53 7.74 1.48
N ILE A 21 7.28 8.20 2.70
CA ILE A 21 8.17 9.15 3.41
C ILE A 21 9.55 8.56 3.58
N SER A 22 9.65 7.30 4.02
CA SER A 22 10.93 6.64 4.22
C SER A 22 11.68 6.45 2.89
N SER A 23 10.99 6.18 1.78
CA SER A 23 11.61 6.09 0.45
C SER A 23 12.16 7.41 -0.08
N PHE A 24 11.58 8.55 0.34
CA PHE A 24 12.10 9.87 -0.01
C PHE A 24 13.30 10.28 0.83
N ILE A 25 13.34 9.87 2.10
CA ILE A 25 14.43 10.20 3.03
C ILE A 25 15.64 9.29 2.83
N TYR A 26 15.43 7.99 2.60
CA TYR A 26 16.47 6.97 2.52
C TYR A 26 16.42 6.17 1.20
N PRO A 27 16.50 6.81 0.02
CA PRO A 27 16.25 6.15 -1.26
C PRO A 27 17.14 4.91 -1.51
N GLU A 28 18.35 4.88 -0.98
CA GLU A 28 19.27 3.74 -1.03
C GLU A 28 18.75 2.48 -0.34
N ALA A 29 17.94 2.62 0.72
CA ALA A 29 17.31 1.51 1.42
C ALA A 29 16.08 0.97 0.68
N TRP A 30 15.51 1.77 -0.24
CA TRP A 30 14.23 1.48 -0.87
C TRP A 30 14.32 1.10 -2.35
N VAL A 31 15.32 1.60 -3.08
CA VAL A 31 15.44 1.36 -4.52
C VAL A 31 15.56 -0.13 -4.86
N GLY A 32 16.16 -0.94 -3.97
CA GLY A 32 16.33 -2.38 -4.16
C GLY A 32 15.02 -3.18 -4.27
N TRP A 33 13.92 -2.66 -3.71
CA TRP A 33 12.59 -3.31 -3.74
C TRP A 33 11.85 -3.15 -5.07
N LEU A 34 12.38 -2.32 -5.97
CA LEU A 34 11.86 -2.21 -7.34
C LEU A 34 12.37 -3.38 -8.20
N PRO A 35 11.55 -3.83 -9.18
CA PRO A 35 12.00 -4.75 -10.21
C PRO A 35 13.25 -4.23 -10.94
N GLU A 36 14.14 -5.15 -11.33
CA GLU A 36 15.43 -4.80 -11.95
C GLU A 36 15.31 -3.87 -13.15
N PHE A 37 14.28 -4.07 -13.99
CA PHE A 37 14.05 -3.29 -15.21
C PHE A 37 13.60 -1.83 -14.95
N VAL A 38 13.18 -1.49 -13.73
CA VAL A 38 12.79 -0.12 -13.32
C VAL A 38 13.54 0.34 -12.06
N ARG A 39 14.65 -0.31 -11.69
CA ARG A 39 15.39 -0.03 -10.46
C ARG A 39 16.19 1.27 -10.54
N THR A 40 15.49 2.41 -10.54
CA THR A 40 16.07 3.75 -10.55
C THR A 40 15.41 4.63 -9.48
N THR A 41 16.13 5.64 -9.01
CA THR A 41 15.59 6.61 -8.04
C THR A 41 14.41 7.41 -8.60
N GLY A 42 14.37 7.63 -9.92
CA GLY A 42 13.23 8.28 -10.58
C GLY A 42 11.94 7.46 -10.47
N TRP A 43 12.03 6.15 -10.76
CA TRP A 43 10.90 5.23 -10.58
C TRP A 43 10.52 5.05 -9.12
N LEU A 44 11.49 5.06 -8.21
CA LEU A 44 11.23 5.03 -6.77
C LEU A 44 10.42 6.24 -6.32
N THR A 45 10.82 7.44 -6.75
CA THR A 45 10.09 8.68 -6.44
C THR A 45 8.67 8.64 -6.98
N PHE A 46 8.49 8.19 -8.23
CA PHE A 46 7.16 8.02 -8.82
C PHE A 46 6.30 7.04 -8.02
N PHE A 47 6.85 5.89 -7.64
CA PHE A 47 6.15 4.91 -6.82
C PHE A 47 5.81 5.46 -5.42
N GLY A 48 6.72 6.19 -4.79
CA GLY A 48 6.50 6.89 -3.53
C GLY A 48 5.36 7.92 -3.63
N LEU A 49 5.28 8.70 -4.70
CA LEU A 49 4.16 9.61 -4.95
C LEU A 49 2.83 8.85 -5.11
N GLY A 50 2.85 7.70 -5.77
CA GLY A 50 1.70 6.79 -5.84
C GLY A 50 1.24 6.33 -4.46
N GLN A 51 2.17 6.03 -3.55
CA GLN A 51 1.85 5.67 -2.17
C GLN A 51 1.29 6.85 -1.36
N VAL A 52 1.82 8.07 -1.53
CA VAL A 52 1.22 9.29 -0.94
C VAL A 52 -0.21 9.46 -1.41
N PHE A 53 -0.46 9.31 -2.71
CA PHE A 53 -1.79 9.38 -3.29
C PHE A 53 -2.72 8.32 -2.67
N MET A 54 -2.27 7.06 -2.55
CA MET A 54 -3.05 6.00 -1.91
C MET A 54 -3.40 6.31 -0.46
N SER A 55 -2.45 6.84 0.31
CA SER A 55 -2.71 7.27 1.70
C SER A 55 -3.81 8.33 1.77
N ILE A 56 -3.70 9.40 0.97
CA ILE A 56 -4.70 10.47 0.92
C ILE A 56 -6.06 9.92 0.48
N TRP A 57 -6.07 9.05 -0.53
CA TRP A 57 -7.31 8.45 -1.03
C TRP A 57 -8.00 7.61 0.05
N LEU A 58 -7.25 6.77 0.77
CA LEU A 58 -7.77 6.00 1.90
C LEU A 58 -8.28 6.91 3.02
N VAL A 59 -7.56 7.97 3.39
CA VAL A 59 -8.01 8.91 4.44
C VAL A 59 -9.25 9.70 4.01
N SER A 60 -9.41 10.01 2.73
CA SER A 60 -10.60 10.71 2.23
C SER A 60 -11.88 9.88 2.33
N GLY A 61 -11.78 8.55 2.15
CA GLY A 61 -12.93 7.65 2.14
C GLY A 61 -13.76 7.70 0.86
N TYR A 62 -13.34 8.53 -0.09
CA TYR A 62 -13.93 8.60 -1.40
C TYR A 62 -13.72 7.27 -2.12
N LYS A 63 -14.82 6.65 -2.61
CA LYS A 63 -14.75 5.42 -3.40
C LYS A 63 -13.91 4.31 -2.73
N THR A 64 -14.17 4.08 -1.44
CA THR A 64 -13.37 3.18 -0.57
C THR A 64 -13.16 1.78 -1.16
N PHE A 65 -14.16 1.19 -1.83
CA PHE A 65 -14.02 -0.10 -2.51
C PHE A 65 -12.83 -0.14 -3.49
N TYR A 66 -12.68 0.90 -4.31
CA TYR A 66 -11.63 0.97 -5.32
C TYR A 66 -10.27 1.25 -4.70
N ALA A 67 -10.20 2.18 -3.73
CA ALA A 67 -8.97 2.46 -2.99
C ALA A 67 -8.45 1.21 -2.27
N ALA A 68 -9.36 0.45 -1.63
CA ALA A 68 -9.04 -0.78 -0.92
C ALA A 68 -8.59 -1.90 -1.87
N SER A 69 -9.30 -2.10 -2.99
CA SER A 69 -8.94 -3.12 -3.99
C SER A 69 -7.57 -2.84 -4.62
N LEU A 70 -7.29 -1.58 -4.96
CA LEU A 70 -5.99 -1.18 -5.49
C LEU A 70 -4.89 -1.35 -4.44
N SER A 71 -5.16 -1.02 -3.18
CA SER A 71 -4.22 -1.23 -2.07
C SER A 71 -3.83 -2.70 -1.93
N ALA A 72 -4.81 -3.61 -1.95
CA ALA A 72 -4.56 -5.05 -1.92
C ALA A 72 -3.70 -5.50 -3.10
N GLY A 73 -4.00 -5.02 -4.31
CA GLY A 73 -3.22 -5.31 -5.51
C GLY A 73 -1.76 -4.84 -5.42
N MET A 74 -1.53 -3.63 -4.92
CA MET A 74 -0.18 -3.09 -4.73
C MET A 74 0.61 -3.90 -3.71
N LEU A 75 0.01 -4.22 -2.56
CA LEU A 75 0.67 -4.98 -1.49
C LEU A 75 0.99 -6.41 -1.93
N LEU A 76 0.06 -7.08 -2.60
CA LEU A 76 0.34 -8.41 -3.18
C LEU A 76 1.39 -8.34 -4.28
N GLY A 77 1.38 -7.28 -5.10
CA GLY A 77 2.41 -7.03 -6.09
C GLY A 77 3.81 -6.92 -5.47
N ILE A 78 3.94 -6.18 -4.37
CA ILE A 78 5.20 -6.08 -3.60
C ILE A 78 5.67 -7.46 -3.13
N VAL A 79 4.76 -8.26 -2.56
CA VAL A 79 5.06 -9.62 -2.09
C VAL A 79 5.54 -10.52 -3.23
N VAL A 80 4.83 -10.53 -4.36
CA VAL A 80 5.15 -11.39 -5.50
C VAL A 80 6.49 -11.01 -6.13
N ILE A 81 6.76 -9.72 -6.29
CA ILE A 81 8.02 -9.22 -6.87
C ILE A 81 9.21 -9.52 -5.95
N ASN A 82 9.00 -9.50 -4.63
CA ASN A 82 10.05 -9.64 -3.62
C ASN A 82 9.96 -10.96 -2.84
N LEU A 83 9.48 -12.02 -3.48
CA LEU A 83 9.22 -13.31 -2.82
C LEU A 83 10.48 -13.93 -2.18
N SER A 84 11.66 -13.64 -2.71
CA SER A 84 12.94 -14.09 -2.14
C SER A 84 13.26 -13.46 -0.78
N ALA A 85 12.59 -12.36 -0.42
CA ALA A 85 12.73 -11.65 0.85
C ALA A 85 11.43 -11.74 1.68
N LEU A 86 10.78 -12.91 1.66
CA LEU A 86 9.49 -13.14 2.31
C LEU A 86 9.54 -12.87 3.82
N ASP A 87 10.67 -13.11 4.47
CA ASP A 87 10.93 -12.77 5.87
C ASP A 87 10.78 -11.27 6.19
N VAL A 88 10.89 -10.40 5.18
CA VAL A 88 10.63 -8.96 5.29
C VAL A 88 9.22 -8.61 4.80
N VAL A 89 8.79 -9.14 3.64
CA VAL A 89 7.53 -8.73 2.98
C VAL A 89 6.29 -9.51 3.46
N PHE A 90 6.41 -10.49 4.36
CA PHE A 90 5.26 -11.24 4.88
C PHE A 90 4.18 -10.32 5.49
N ARG A 91 4.58 -9.20 6.09
CA ARG A 91 3.67 -8.22 6.70
C ARG A 91 2.70 -7.62 5.67
N ASP A 92 3.13 -7.53 4.42
CA ASP A 92 2.33 -6.96 3.34
C ASP A 92 1.17 -7.90 2.95
N ILE A 93 1.28 -9.20 3.24
CA ILE A 93 0.16 -10.16 3.12
C ILE A 93 -0.95 -9.80 4.13
N SER A 94 -0.59 -9.54 5.39
CA SER A 94 -1.56 -9.13 6.42
C SER A 94 -2.22 -7.80 6.08
N LEU A 95 -1.46 -6.85 5.54
CA LEU A 95 -2.00 -5.57 5.04
C LEU A 95 -2.91 -5.77 3.83
N ALA A 96 -2.54 -6.66 2.89
CA ALA A 96 -3.36 -6.95 1.73
C ALA A 96 -4.70 -7.58 2.13
N LEU A 97 -4.70 -8.50 3.09
CA LEU A 97 -5.93 -9.07 3.66
C LEU A 97 -6.78 -8.00 4.37
N SER A 98 -6.14 -7.06 5.07
CA SER A 98 -6.82 -5.92 5.69
C SER A 98 -7.48 -5.01 4.64
N ALA A 99 -6.80 -4.81 3.50
CA ALA A 99 -7.34 -4.08 2.36
C ALA A 99 -8.52 -4.83 1.69
N LEU A 100 -8.45 -6.15 1.55
CA LEU A 100 -9.58 -6.95 1.05
C LEU A 100 -10.78 -6.90 2.00
N ALA A 101 -10.56 -6.98 3.31
CA ALA A 101 -11.62 -6.82 4.30
C ALA A 101 -12.29 -5.43 4.18
N LEU A 102 -11.49 -4.37 3.99
CA LEU A 102 -12.02 -3.03 3.76
C LEU A 102 -12.84 -2.95 2.46
N ALA A 103 -12.40 -3.61 1.38
CA ALA A 103 -13.13 -3.65 0.13
C ALA A 103 -14.49 -4.35 0.28
N VAL A 104 -14.54 -5.48 1.00
CA VAL A 104 -15.79 -6.20 1.28
C VAL A 104 -16.74 -5.31 2.10
N LEU A 105 -16.27 -4.70 3.18
CA LEU A 105 -17.09 -3.79 3.99
C LEU A 105 -17.62 -2.60 3.19
N ALA A 106 -16.80 -2.01 2.31
CA ALA A 106 -17.22 -0.89 1.49
C ALA A 106 -18.27 -1.27 0.44
N LYS A 107 -18.33 -2.54 0.02
CA LYS A 107 -19.37 -3.04 -0.88
C LYS A 107 -20.71 -3.23 -0.17
N GLU A 108 -20.69 -3.60 1.11
CA GLU A 108 -21.91 -3.81 1.91
C GLU A 108 -22.57 -2.51 2.39
N GLU A 109 -21.82 -1.40 2.45
CA GLU A 109 -22.35 -0.07 2.79
C GLU A 109 -23.12 0.60 1.63
N HIS A 110 -23.12 0.00 0.43
CA HIS A 110 -23.79 0.47 -0.78
C HIS A 110 -24.88 -0.50 -1.23
#